data_AF-A0A1H4H5P2-F1
#
_entry.id   AF-A0A1H4H5P2-F1
#
_cell.length_a   1.000
_cell.length_b   1.000
_cell.length_c   1.000
_cell.angle_alpha   90.00
_cell.angle_beta   90.00
_cell.angle_gamma   90.00
#
_symmetry.space_group_name_H-M   'P 1'
#
loop_
_entity.id
_entity.type
_entity.pdbx_description
1 polymer ?
#
loop_
_entity_poly.entity_id
_entity_poly.type
_entity_poly.pdbx_seq_one_letter_code
_entity_poly.pdbx_strand_id
1 'polypeptide(L)'
;MIKPTANYKSLFLPVLLLFAMMVLDYFTPLCLAVGILYSAVVLVSLRESTRRIVVLSAIACFFIIINFMYFNIMMDDPHWTFLINRATSLIGLMATTLVAINYKKVVEKLLKERTNYSATFDDVIFANSHKVRRPLANIISLVELLNDNHTIEKDVKEMLPLLGQSAAELDAATREMTSAISSHKYISHLLFP
;
A
#
# COMPACT_ATOMS: atom_id res chain seq x y z
N MET A 1 19.88 -1.73 1.28
CA MET A 1 18.96 -0.60 1.55
C MET A 1 18.60 0.06 0.22
N ILE A 2 17.56 -0.44 -0.45
CA ILE A 2 17.13 0.06 -1.76
C ILE A 2 16.36 1.35 -1.50
N LYS A 3 16.98 2.50 -1.77
CA LYS A 3 16.27 3.78 -1.78
C LYS A 3 15.19 3.69 -2.87
N PRO A 4 13.89 3.87 -2.55
CA PRO A 4 12.90 4.04 -3.59
C PRO A 4 13.30 5.27 -4.41
N THR A 5 13.63 5.03 -5.67
CA THR A 5 14.07 6.06 -6.61
C THR A 5 13.02 7.16 -6.66
N ALA A 6 13.51 8.38 -6.38
CA ALA A 6 12.86 9.68 -6.43
C ALA A 6 11.50 9.72 -7.14
N ASN A 7 10.49 9.95 -6.31
CA ASN A 7 9.13 10.30 -6.66
C ASN A 7 9.09 11.67 -7.34
N TYR A 8 9.18 11.74 -8.66
CA TYR A 8 8.69 12.91 -9.38
C TYR A 8 7.16 12.81 -9.41
N LYS A 9 6.49 13.43 -8.43
CA LYS A 9 5.06 13.76 -8.50
C LYS A 9 4.83 14.81 -9.59
N SER A 10 5.28 14.54 -10.81
CA SER A 10 5.21 15.47 -11.91
C SER A 10 3.83 15.39 -12.51
N LEU A 11 3.03 16.40 -12.19
CA LEU A 11 1.74 16.66 -12.83
C LEU A 11 1.90 16.93 -14.36
N PHE A 12 3.13 17.05 -14.85
CA PHE A 12 3.44 17.35 -16.24
C PHE A 12 2.78 16.38 -17.22
N LEU A 13 2.96 15.06 -17.03
CA LEU A 13 2.42 14.07 -17.95
C LEU A 13 0.87 14.08 -18.02
N PRO A 14 0.12 14.03 -16.90
CA PRO A 14 -1.34 14.08 -16.98
C PRO A 14 -1.87 15.43 -17.49
N VAL A 15 -1.19 16.56 -17.21
CA VAL A 15 -1.58 17.86 -17.78
C VAL A 15 -1.32 17.93 -19.27
N LEU A 16 -0.16 17.43 -19.74
CA LEU A 16 0.16 17.34 -21.16
C LEU A 16 -0.88 16.48 -21.89
N LEU A 17 -1.25 15.34 -21.31
CA LEU A 17 -2.27 14.46 -21.87
C LEU A 17 -3.64 15.15 -21.89
N LEU A 18 -4.02 15.85 -20.82
CA LEU A 18 -5.27 16.61 -20.76
C LEU A 18 -5.33 17.67 -21.85
N PHE A 19 -4.24 18.42 -22.06
CA PHE A 19 -4.14 19.42 -23.11
C PHE A 19 -4.25 18.78 -24.50
N ALA A 20 -3.54 17.68 -24.74
CA ALA A 20 -3.61 16.96 -26.01
C ALA A 20 -5.03 16.46 -26.31
N MET A 21 -5.73 15.91 -25.32
CA MET A 21 -7.12 15.46 -25.47
C MET A 21 -8.07 16.63 -25.72
N MET A 22 -7.85 17.78 -25.09
CA MET A 22 -8.64 18.99 -25.34
C MET A 22 -8.50 19.48 -26.78
N VAL A 23 -7.26 19.53 -27.30
CA VAL A 23 -7.01 19.92 -28.69
C VAL A 23 -7.68 18.94 -29.65
N LEU A 24 -7.52 17.63 -29.41
CA LEU A 24 -8.11 16.59 -30.23
C LEU A 24 -9.65 16.69 -30.25
N ASP A 25 -10.27 16.82 -29.07
CA ASP A 25 -11.74 16.92 -28.92
C ASP A 25 -12.32 18.20 -29.55
N TYR A 26 -11.53 19.27 -29.66
CA TYR A 26 -11.92 20.47 -30.40
C TYR A 26 -11.97 20.24 -31.92
N PHE A 27 -10.99 19.50 -32.47
CA PHE A 27 -10.92 19.22 -33.90
C PHE A 27 -11.84 18.08 -34.35
N THR A 28 -12.28 17.20 -33.45
CA THR A 28 -13.13 16.04 -33.77
C THR A 28 -14.46 16.06 -33.02
N PRO A 29 -15.35 17.05 -33.25
CA PRO A 29 -16.57 17.26 -32.45
C PRO A 29 -17.64 16.17 -32.62
N LEU A 30 -17.64 15.49 -33.78
CA LEU A 30 -18.68 14.56 -34.22
C LEU A 30 -18.27 13.08 -34.12
N CYS A 31 -17.01 12.77 -33.82
CA CYS A 31 -16.60 11.38 -33.63
C CYS A 31 -17.24 10.80 -32.35
N LEU A 32 -17.87 9.63 -32.50
CA LEU A 32 -18.44 8.88 -31.38
C LEU A 32 -17.39 8.69 -30.27
N ALA A 33 -17.70 9.23 -29.09
CA ALA A 33 -17.05 8.98 -27.81
C ALA A 33 -15.58 9.43 -27.63
N VAL A 34 -15.11 10.45 -28.37
CA VAL A 34 -13.77 11.06 -28.13
C VAL A 34 -13.62 11.53 -26.68
N GLY A 35 -14.69 12.01 -26.06
CA GLY A 35 -14.68 12.43 -24.66
C GLY A 35 -14.39 11.30 -23.65
N ILE A 36 -14.52 10.03 -24.02
CA ILE A 36 -14.08 8.91 -23.18
C ILE A 36 -12.55 8.89 -23.06
N LEU A 37 -11.80 9.42 -24.02
CA LEU A 37 -10.33 9.44 -23.97
C LEU A 37 -9.78 10.27 -22.80
N TYR A 38 -10.57 11.19 -22.24
CA TYR A 38 -10.22 11.89 -20.99
C TYR A 38 -10.09 10.93 -19.80
N SER A 39 -10.65 9.72 -19.86
CA SER A 39 -10.42 8.66 -18.87
C SER A 39 -8.94 8.26 -18.78
N ALA A 40 -8.18 8.38 -19.88
CA ALA A 40 -6.74 8.12 -19.88
C ALA A 40 -5.98 9.10 -18.96
N VAL A 41 -6.44 10.35 -18.86
CA VAL A 41 -5.89 11.36 -17.93
C VAL A 41 -6.06 10.88 -16.49
N VAL A 42 -7.23 10.33 -16.16
CA VAL A 42 -7.51 9.79 -14.83
C VAL A 42 -6.62 8.58 -14.52
N LEU A 43 -6.46 7.67 -15.48
CA LEU A 43 -5.61 6.48 -15.32
C LEU A 43 -4.13 6.84 -15.12
N VAL A 44 -3.59 7.75 -15.91
CA VAL A 44 -2.21 8.24 -15.74
C VAL A 44 -2.05 8.97 -14.40
N SER A 45 -3.10 9.66 -13.95
CA SER A 45 -3.13 10.36 -12.66
C SER A 45 -3.21 9.43 -11.45
N LEU A 46 -3.37 8.10 -11.61
CA LEU A 46 -3.35 7.15 -10.49
C LEU A 46 -2.05 7.20 -9.67
N ARG A 47 -0.96 7.67 -10.25
CA ARG A 47 0.31 7.90 -9.53
C ARG A 47 0.26 9.12 -8.60
N GLU A 48 -0.65 10.06 -8.87
CA GLU A 48 -0.79 11.33 -8.17
C GLU A 48 -1.76 11.24 -6.98
N SER A 49 -1.80 12.26 -6.12
CA SER A 49 -2.72 12.26 -4.97
C SER A 49 -4.20 12.22 -5.38
N THR A 50 -5.05 11.61 -4.55
CA THR A 50 -6.51 11.51 -4.80
C THR A 50 -7.14 12.88 -5.09
N ARG A 51 -6.69 13.93 -4.39
CA ARG A 51 -7.12 15.32 -4.64
C ARG A 51 -6.78 15.78 -6.06
N ARG A 52 -5.57 15.47 -6.56
CA ARG A 52 -5.15 15.83 -7.92
C ARG A 52 -5.95 15.09 -8.98
N ILE A 53 -6.23 13.80 -8.77
CA ILE A 53 -7.08 12.99 -9.66
C ILE A 53 -8.47 13.64 -9.79
N VAL A 54 -9.09 13.98 -8.66
CA VAL A 54 -10.41 14.64 -8.63
C VAL A 54 -10.38 15.99 -9.33
N VAL A 55 -9.36 16.81 -9.06
CA VAL A 55 -9.22 18.13 -9.71
C VAL A 55 -9.05 17.98 -11.23
N LEU A 56 -8.19 17.08 -11.70
CA LEU A 56 -7.99 16.84 -13.14
C LEU A 56 -9.26 16.30 -13.80
N SER A 57 -9.98 15.39 -13.15
CA SER A 57 -11.28 14.92 -13.64
C SER A 57 -12.31 16.05 -13.69
N ALA A 58 -12.33 16.95 -12.71
CA ALA A 58 -13.25 18.08 -12.71
C ALA A 58 -12.95 19.08 -13.83
N ILE A 59 -11.67 19.35 -14.09
CA ILE A 59 -11.23 20.18 -15.21
C ILE A 59 -11.60 19.52 -16.55
N ALA A 60 -11.42 18.21 -16.69
CA ALA A 60 -11.84 17.47 -17.88
C ALA A 60 -13.37 17.55 -18.09
N CYS A 61 -14.17 17.37 -17.03
CA CYS A 61 -15.63 17.55 -17.11
C CYS A 61 -16.01 18.97 -17.56
N PHE A 62 -15.32 19.98 -17.03
CA PHE A 62 -15.55 21.38 -17.41
C PHE A 62 -15.29 21.61 -18.90
N PHE A 63 -14.20 21.07 -19.46
CA PHE A 63 -13.92 21.18 -20.89
C PHE A 63 -14.95 20.44 -21.75
N ILE A 64 -15.41 19.26 -21.35
CA ILE A 64 -16.48 18.54 -22.06
C ILE A 64 -17.76 19.37 -22.11
N ILE A 65 -18.12 20.05 -21.02
CA ILE A 65 -19.31 20.91 -20.93
C ILE A 65 -19.16 22.17 -21.79
N ILE A 66 -18.01 22.85 -21.73
CA ILE A 66 -17.74 24.01 -22.58
C ILE A 66 -17.82 23.64 -24.06
N ASN A 67 -17.22 22.52 -24.44
CA ASN A 67 -17.23 22.03 -25.81
C ASN A 67 -18.67 21.74 -26.27
N PHE A 68 -19.49 21.13 -25.42
CA PHE A 68 -20.93 20.97 -25.67
C PHE A 68 -21.63 22.31 -25.92
N MET A 69 -21.43 23.31 -25.07
CA MET A 69 -22.06 24.63 -25.25
C MET A 69 -21.62 25.32 -26.55
N TYR A 70 -20.33 25.26 -26.89
CA TYR A 70 -19.78 25.89 -28.09
C TYR A 70 -20.36 25.27 -29.37
N PHE A 71 -20.32 23.94 -29.50
CA PHE A 71 -20.81 23.27 -30.72
C PHE A 71 -22.34 23.23 -30.80
N ASN A 72 -23.04 23.22 -29.67
CA ASN A 72 -24.51 23.30 -29.67
C ASN A 72 -25.02 24.61 -30.29
N ILE A 73 -24.26 25.69 -30.17
CA ILE A 73 -24.59 27.01 -30.75
C ILE A 73 -24.12 27.12 -32.21
N MET A 74 -22.96 26.53 -32.55
CA MET A 74 -22.31 26.76 -33.86
C MET A 74 -22.66 25.76 -34.96
N MET A 75 -23.20 24.58 -34.63
CA MET A 75 -23.50 23.53 -35.61
C MET A 75 -25.01 23.40 -35.83
N ASP A 76 -25.45 23.38 -37.09
CA ASP A 76 -26.85 23.13 -37.50
C ASP A 76 -27.24 21.63 -37.47
N ASP A 77 -26.36 20.78 -36.96
CA ASP A 77 -26.59 19.34 -36.84
C ASP A 77 -27.66 19.02 -35.77
N PRO A 78 -28.33 17.85 -35.87
CA PRO A 78 -29.37 17.47 -34.91
C PRO A 78 -28.84 17.45 -33.46
N HIS A 79 -29.31 18.40 -32.64
CA HIS A 79 -28.78 18.67 -31.29
C HIS A 79 -28.72 17.45 -30.35
N TRP A 80 -29.56 16.44 -30.57
CA TRP A 80 -29.60 15.22 -29.75
C TRP A 80 -28.33 14.37 -29.88
N THR A 81 -27.68 14.38 -31.05
CA THR A 81 -26.46 13.57 -31.29
C THR A 81 -25.29 14.05 -30.44
N PHE A 82 -25.10 15.37 -30.34
CA PHE A 82 -24.11 15.97 -29.44
C PHE A 82 -24.42 15.67 -27.97
N LEU A 83 -25.68 15.77 -27.57
CA LEU A 83 -26.08 15.51 -26.19
C LEU A 83 -25.74 14.08 -25.77
N ILE A 84 -26.07 13.09 -26.59
CA ILE A 84 -25.75 11.67 -26.31
C ILE A 84 -24.24 11.47 -26.22
N ASN A 85 -23.48 11.98 -27.18
CA ASN A 85 -22.02 11.81 -27.21
C ASN A 85 -21.33 12.37 -25.94
N ARG A 86 -21.78 13.54 -25.49
CA ARG A 86 -21.23 14.22 -24.32
C ARG A 86 -21.70 13.57 -23.02
N ALA A 87 -22.95 13.10 -22.95
CA ALA A 87 -23.45 12.33 -21.82
C ALA A 87 -22.68 11.02 -21.63
N THR A 88 -22.45 10.26 -22.69
CA THR A 88 -21.66 9.01 -22.63
C THR A 88 -20.24 9.27 -22.14
N SER A 89 -19.61 10.33 -22.63
CA SER A 89 -18.26 10.73 -22.21
C SER A 89 -18.20 11.11 -20.73
N LEU A 90 -19.17 11.89 -20.25
CA LEU A 90 -19.24 12.31 -18.85
C LEU A 90 -19.45 11.10 -17.91
N ILE A 91 -20.36 10.20 -18.26
CA ILE A 91 -20.61 8.98 -17.48
C ILE A 91 -19.35 8.10 -17.43
N GLY A 92 -18.69 7.87 -18.56
CA GLY A 92 -17.46 7.09 -18.63
C GLY A 92 -16.33 7.69 -17.78
N LEU A 93 -16.16 9.01 -17.84
CA LEU A 93 -15.16 9.72 -17.04
C LEU A 93 -15.48 9.62 -15.54
N MET A 94 -16.74 9.84 -15.14
CA MET A 94 -17.17 9.72 -13.74
C MET A 94 -16.97 8.30 -13.19
N ALA A 95 -17.34 7.28 -13.96
CA ALA A 95 -17.14 5.88 -13.60
C ALA A 95 -15.64 5.58 -13.42
N THR A 96 -14.80 6.02 -14.35
CA THR A 96 -13.34 5.83 -14.26
C THR A 96 -12.76 6.52 -13.03
N THR A 97 -13.17 7.76 -12.75
CA THR A 97 -12.71 8.51 -11.56
C THR A 97 -13.14 7.83 -10.27
N LEU A 98 -14.35 7.30 -10.20
CA LEU A 98 -14.83 6.57 -9.02
C LEU A 98 -14.01 5.29 -8.77
N VAL A 99 -13.75 4.51 -9.82
CA VAL A 99 -12.89 3.32 -9.74
C VAL A 99 -11.48 3.71 -9.31
N ALA A 100 -10.92 4.78 -9.88
CA ALA A 100 -9.58 5.27 -9.55
C ALA A 100 -9.45 5.66 -8.06
N ILE A 101 -10.44 6.35 -7.51
CA ILE A 101 -10.46 6.73 -6.08
C ILE A 101 -10.58 5.49 -5.19
N ASN A 102 -11.46 4.55 -5.52
CA ASN A 102 -11.65 3.34 -4.73
C ASN A 102 -10.41 2.44 -4.75
N TYR A 103 -9.80 2.28 -5.93
CA TYR A 103 -8.54 1.58 -6.08
C TYR A 103 -7.46 2.16 -5.16
N LYS A 104 -7.31 3.50 -5.14
CA LYS A 104 -6.36 4.16 -4.23
C LYS A 104 -6.62 3.87 -2.77
N LYS A 105 -7.88 3.96 -2.33
CA LYS A 105 -8.24 3.66 -0.93
C LYS A 105 -7.88 2.23 -0.55
N VAL A 106 -8.10 1.27 -1.45
CA VAL A 106 -7.75 -0.14 -1.22
C VAL A 106 -6.23 -0.29 -1.12
N VAL A 107 -5.47 0.29 -2.05
CA VAL A 107 -4.00 0.23 -2.03
C VAL A 107 -3.43 0.88 -0.76
N GLU A 108 -3.95 2.03 -0.34
CA GLU A 108 -3.51 2.70 0.90
C GLU A 108 -3.79 1.86 2.14
N LYS A 109 -4.94 1.17 2.20
CA LYS A 109 -5.24 0.22 3.29
C LYS A 109 -4.27 -0.95 3.31
N LEU A 110 -4.03 -1.59 2.15
CA LEU A 110 -3.08 -2.71 2.02
C LEU A 110 -1.66 -2.31 2.42
N LEU A 111 -1.22 -1.11 2.03
CA LEU A 111 0.08 -0.59 2.42
C LEU A 111 0.16 -0.34 3.93
N LYS A 112 -0.89 0.22 4.54
CA LYS A 112 -0.96 0.44 5.99
C LYS A 112 -0.93 -0.88 6.76
N GLU A 113 -1.66 -1.88 6.29
CA GLU A 113 -1.62 -3.23 6.85
C GLU A 113 -0.22 -3.81 6.73
N ARG A 114 0.41 -3.75 5.55
CA ARG A 114 1.79 -4.20 5.33
C ARG A 114 2.81 -3.54 6.28
N THR A 115 2.68 -2.23 6.51
CA THR A 115 3.56 -1.52 7.45
C THR A 115 3.33 -1.97 8.89
N ASN A 116 2.07 -2.20 9.29
CA ASN A 116 1.75 -2.72 10.62
C ASN A 116 2.31 -4.14 10.80
N TYR A 117 2.17 -5.01 9.79
CA TYR A 117 2.77 -6.36 9.79
C TYR A 117 4.28 -6.30 9.98
N SER A 118 4.97 -5.37 9.29
CA SER A 118 6.42 -5.22 9.40
C SER A 118 6.84 -4.76 10.80
N ALA A 119 6.13 -3.79 11.38
CA ALA A 119 6.40 -3.32 12.74
C ALA A 119 6.23 -4.42 13.79
N THR A 120 5.15 -5.22 13.70
CA THR A 120 4.95 -6.36 14.61
C THR A 120 6.03 -7.42 14.42
N PHE A 121 6.49 -7.64 13.19
CA PHE A 121 7.58 -8.58 12.92
C PHE A 121 8.93 -8.11 13.50
N ASP A 122 9.21 -6.81 13.42
CA ASP A 122 10.39 -6.22 14.08
C ASP A 122 10.34 -6.41 15.60
N ASP A 123 9.16 -6.26 16.23
CA ASP A 123 8.97 -6.54 17.66
C ASP A 123 9.24 -8.02 17.99
N VAL A 124 8.80 -8.95 17.14
CA VAL A 124 9.07 -10.39 17.30
C VAL A 124 10.56 -10.71 17.13
N ILE A 125 11.24 -10.11 16.14
CA ILE A 125 12.70 -10.26 15.96
C ILE A 125 13.46 -9.68 17.15
N PHE A 126 13.03 -8.53 17.67
CA PHE A 126 13.64 -7.90 18.83
C PHE A 126 13.49 -8.78 20.08
N ALA A 127 12.28 -9.32 20.33
CA ALA A 127 12.03 -10.27 21.40
C ALA A 127 12.91 -11.52 21.28
N ASN A 128 13.04 -12.09 20.08
CA ASN A 128 13.93 -13.23 19.84
C ASN A 128 15.40 -12.89 20.16
N SER A 129 15.89 -11.75 19.66
CA SER A 129 17.29 -11.34 19.82
C SER A 129 17.68 -11.07 21.27
N HIS A 130 16.74 -10.65 22.13
CA HIS A 130 17.03 -10.31 23.53
C HIS A 130 16.57 -11.38 24.53
N LYS A 131 15.31 -11.85 24.42
CA LYS A 131 14.71 -12.75 25.40
C LYS A 131 15.18 -14.20 25.25
N VAL A 132 15.51 -14.64 24.03
CA VAL A 132 16.02 -16.01 23.78
C VAL A 132 17.54 -16.05 23.94
N ARG A 133 18.24 -15.03 23.43
CA ARG A 133 19.71 -14.99 23.46
C ARG A 133 20.29 -14.97 24.87
N ARG A 134 19.65 -14.26 25.80
CA ARG A 134 20.13 -14.12 27.19
C ARG A 134 20.17 -15.44 27.97
N PRO A 135 19.05 -16.19 28.12
CA PRO A 135 19.09 -17.48 28.80
C PRO A 135 19.95 -18.51 28.05
N LEU A 136 20.00 -18.45 26.72
CA LEU A 136 20.89 -19.32 25.93
C LEU A 136 22.37 -19.07 26.23
N ALA A 137 22.80 -17.80 26.27
CA ALA A 137 24.17 -17.44 26.61
C ALA A 137 24.55 -17.88 28.03
N ASN A 138 23.61 -17.77 28.99
CA ASN A 138 23.81 -18.25 30.35
C ASN A 138 23.99 -19.77 30.40
N ILE A 139 23.16 -20.54 29.67
CA ILE A 139 23.31 -22.00 29.58
C ILE A 139 24.66 -22.37 29.00
N ILE A 140 25.08 -21.74 27.88
CA ILE A 140 26.37 -22.01 27.25
C ILE A 140 27.51 -21.73 28.24
N SER A 141 27.50 -20.57 28.90
CA SER A 141 28.54 -20.20 29.86
C SER A 141 28.60 -21.14 31.06
N LEU A 142 27.45 -21.56 31.61
CA LEU A 142 27.40 -22.53 32.71
C LEU A 142 27.88 -23.91 32.27
N VAL A 143 27.55 -24.36 31.05
CA VAL A 143 28.05 -25.63 30.50
C VAL A 143 29.56 -25.57 30.28
N GLU A 144 30.11 -24.45 29.80
CA GLU A 144 31.55 -24.27 29.65
C GLU A 144 32.27 -24.33 30.99
N LEU A 145 31.74 -23.66 32.02
CA LEU A 145 32.30 -23.73 33.39
C LEU A 145 32.21 -25.13 33.98
N LEU A 146 31.11 -25.85 33.74
CA LEU A 146 30.94 -27.24 34.18
C LEU A 146 31.89 -28.22 33.49
N ASN A 147 32.35 -27.89 32.28
CA ASN A 147 33.28 -28.71 31.50
C ASN A 147 34.76 -28.41 31.81
N ASP A 148 35.05 -27.44 32.67
CA ASP A 148 36.42 -27.09 33.06
C ASP A 148 36.96 -28.08 34.12
N ASN A 149 38.23 -28.48 33.98
CA ASN A 149 38.85 -29.55 34.78
C ASN A 149 39.10 -29.18 36.25
N HIS A 150 38.82 -27.94 36.64
CA HIS A 150 38.99 -27.41 38.00
C HIS A 150 37.67 -27.29 38.78
N THR A 151 36.54 -27.68 38.18
CA THR A 151 35.20 -27.50 38.77
C THR A 151 34.97 -28.53 39.88
N ILE A 152 34.74 -28.06 41.10
CA ILE A 152 34.58 -28.90 42.29
C ILE A 152 33.11 -29.33 42.38
N GLU A 153 32.84 -30.50 42.98
CA GLU A 153 31.48 -31.05 43.15
C GLU A 153 30.49 -30.05 43.81
N LYS A 154 31.01 -29.16 44.67
CA LYS A 154 30.24 -28.07 45.28
C LYS A 154 29.79 -27.02 44.25
N ASP A 155 30.66 -26.65 43.32
CA ASP A 155 30.39 -25.67 42.27
C ASP A 155 29.36 -26.22 41.28
N VAL A 156 29.45 -27.52 40.96
CA VAL A 156 28.46 -28.23 40.14
C VAL A 156 27.06 -28.15 40.78
N LYS A 157 26.98 -28.35 42.10
CA LYS A 157 25.72 -28.33 42.85
C LYS A 157 25.10 -26.93 42.92
N GLU A 158 25.90 -25.87 42.87
CA GLU A 158 25.45 -24.47 42.81
C GLU A 158 25.10 -24.02 41.38
N MET A 159 25.76 -24.55 40.35
CA MET A 159 25.50 -24.22 38.94
C MET A 159 24.28 -24.93 38.35
N LEU A 160 23.98 -26.16 38.80
CA LEU A 160 22.81 -26.94 38.37
C LEU A 160 21.46 -26.17 38.50
N PRO A 161 21.14 -25.52 39.63
CA PRO A 161 19.92 -24.73 39.74
C PRO A 161 19.90 -23.50 38.83
N LEU A 162 21.05 -22.85 38.59
CA LEU A 162 21.16 -21.71 37.66
C LEU A 162 20.95 -22.13 36.20
N LEU A 163 21.41 -23.32 35.83
CA LEU A 163 21.17 -23.94 34.53
C LEU A 163 19.68 -24.27 34.35
N GLY A 164 19.06 -24.85 35.38
CA GLY A 164 17.62 -25.12 35.40
C GLY A 164 16.77 -23.85 35.28
N GLN A 165 17.17 -22.79 35.97
CA GLN A 165 16.52 -21.48 35.86
C GLN A 165 16.64 -20.91 34.44
N SER A 166 17.85 -20.92 33.86
CA SER A 166 18.06 -20.41 32.49
C SER A 166 17.28 -21.22 31.45
N ALA A 167 17.17 -22.54 31.62
CA ALA A 167 16.34 -23.40 30.77
C ALA A 167 14.84 -23.10 30.91
N ALA A 168 14.35 -22.83 32.12
CA ALA A 168 12.97 -22.44 32.36
C ALA A 168 12.63 -21.07 31.76
N GLU A 169 13.55 -20.10 31.88
CA GLU A 169 13.43 -18.78 31.25
C GLU A 169 13.40 -18.89 29.71
N LEU A 170 14.21 -19.78 29.14
CA LEU A 170 14.19 -20.08 27.70
C LEU A 170 12.86 -20.70 27.25
N ASP A 171 12.34 -21.70 27.98
CA ASP A 171 11.02 -22.31 27.67
C ASP A 171 9.90 -21.26 27.74
N ALA A 172 9.90 -20.42 28.77
CA ALA A 172 8.93 -19.33 28.91
C ALA A 172 9.01 -18.34 27.73
N ALA A 173 10.22 -17.93 27.33
CA ALA A 173 10.43 -17.05 26.18
C ALA A 173 9.95 -17.69 24.86
N THR A 174 10.23 -18.98 24.64
CA THR A 174 9.78 -19.68 23.43
C THR A 174 8.27 -19.90 23.38
N ARG A 175 7.61 -20.14 24.52
CA ARG A 175 6.14 -20.19 24.62
C ARG A 175 5.49 -18.85 24.32
N GLU A 176 6.04 -17.76 24.87
CA GLU A 176 5.56 -16.39 24.58
C GLU A 176 5.63 -16.09 23.07
N MET A 177 6.75 -16.44 22.41
CA MET A 177 6.89 -16.29 20.96
C MET A 177 5.90 -17.16 20.17
N THR A 178 5.73 -18.43 20.57
CA THR A 178 4.81 -19.34 19.88
C THR A 178 3.37 -18.85 19.98
N SER A 179 2.97 -18.32 21.14
CA SER A 179 1.68 -17.67 21.36
C SER A 179 1.52 -16.41 20.51
N ALA A 180 2.53 -15.55 20.45
CA ALA A 180 2.52 -14.34 19.62
C ALA A 180 2.41 -14.67 18.12
N ILE A 181 3.12 -15.68 17.62
CA ILE A 181 3.08 -16.09 16.21
C ILE A 181 1.74 -16.76 15.85
N SER A 182 1.22 -17.64 16.72
CA SER A 182 -0.01 -18.39 16.48
C SER A 182 -1.26 -17.50 16.52
N SER A 183 -1.36 -16.61 17.50
CA SER A 183 -2.43 -15.58 17.55
C SER A 183 -2.41 -14.70 16.29
N HIS A 184 -1.22 -14.38 15.77
CA HIS A 184 -1.07 -13.58 14.56
C HIS A 184 -1.46 -14.33 13.27
N LYS A 185 -1.10 -15.63 13.14
CA LYS A 185 -1.50 -16.48 12.00
C LYS A 185 -3.01 -16.66 11.90
N TYR A 186 -3.71 -16.63 13.04
CA TYR A 186 -5.17 -16.73 13.09
C TYR A 186 -5.86 -15.45 12.56
N ILE A 187 -5.28 -14.27 12.85
CA ILE A 187 -5.80 -12.97 12.39
C ILE A 187 -5.58 -12.78 10.89
N SER A 188 -4.42 -13.20 10.36
CA SER A 188 -4.13 -13.09 8.91
C SER A 188 -5.09 -13.92 8.05
N HIS A 189 -5.52 -15.08 8.54
CA HIS A 189 -6.42 -15.98 7.82
C HIS A 189 -7.88 -15.50 7.82
N LEU A 190 -8.25 -14.59 8.74
CA LEU A 190 -9.59 -14.02 8.86
C LEU A 190 -9.77 -12.74 8.02
N LEU A 191 -8.69 -12.00 7.77
CA LEU A 191 -8.69 -10.76 6.97
C LEU A 191 -8.48 -11.00 5.47
N PHE A 192 -7.91 -12.14 5.10
CA PHE A 192 -7.73 -12.58 3.71
C PHE A 192 -8.16 -14.05 3.58
N PRO A 193 -9.45 -14.32 3.28
CA PRO A 193 -9.92 -15.68 3.00
C PRO A 193 -9.36 -16.24 1.69
#